data_AF-A0AAD0ICH4-F1
#
_entry.id   AF-A0AAD0ICH4-F1
#
_cell.length_a   1.000
_cell.length_b   1.000
_cell.length_c   1.000
_cell.angle_alpha   90.00
_cell.angle_beta   90.00
_cell.angle_gamma   90.00
#
_symmetry.space_group_name_H-M   'P 1'
#
loop_
_entity.id
_entity.type
_entity.pdbx_description
1 polymer ?
#
loop_
_entity_poly.entity_id
_entity_poly.type
_entity_poly.pdbx_seq_one_letter_code
_entity_poly.pdbx_strand_id
1 'polypeptide(L)'
;MPQFNDLTRELTSFIGGTKLGGIRVFHDFSWADKFDRKTFKNGLRLASLVKSDCPLASVPSLILLSGPSVTEGIISEPPNYALVINIDSYIASATPDAAAAYFTLRRSADTRLEITTVLARDSALRDDVVINHLTSSYVMRWIGANPTRAAEIRSLLDQAERELPPADTNLADPAQAVELLNRLEAVPETLVAAMLAVLTRLANGSAEHQNTLLQLILGTTEGRNIAAFEMGNRIAERIQDIRDALRAYEALINNSTTTETDTHEFIIDNPWLLGSDYIKTRHEQPLSRGRVDSLLEKYDGHHDLMELKSPNHRIIISTSEGATASSPTQFKLSLELSNAIAQVSRYLFLLDRDNQFLASEYGIQNAKHPKAFILIGKSSDCSQSELDTLQQLNKSLHRIEVLPFDTLIIKCDAMLAYLERATGFSDTLVEL
;
A
#
# COMPACT_ATOMS: atom_id res chain seq x y z
N MET A 1 13.56 -21.28 17.93
CA MET A 1 12.39 -21.25 18.84
C MET A 1 12.27 -22.60 19.53
N PRO A 2 11.69 -22.68 20.74
CA PRO A 2 11.34 -23.97 21.35
C PRO A 2 10.35 -24.75 20.47
N GLN A 3 10.35 -26.08 20.56
CA GLN A 3 9.43 -26.95 19.82
C GLN A 3 7.98 -26.65 20.22
N PHE A 4 7.05 -26.83 19.27
CA PHE A 4 5.63 -26.52 19.51
C PHE A 4 5.09 -27.18 20.78
N ASN A 5 5.34 -28.48 20.94
CA ASN A 5 4.80 -29.27 22.05
C ASN A 5 5.39 -28.89 23.42
N ASP A 6 6.64 -28.43 23.46
CA ASP A 6 7.25 -27.97 24.71
C ASP A 6 6.70 -26.61 25.11
N LEU A 7 6.48 -25.73 24.12
CA LEU A 7 5.95 -24.39 24.36
C LEU A 7 4.47 -24.42 24.79
N THR A 8 3.64 -25.31 24.22
CA THR A 8 2.20 -25.32 24.48
C THR A 8 1.76 -26.19 25.65
N ARG A 9 2.65 -26.99 26.24
CA ARG A 9 2.29 -28.03 27.23
C ARG A 9 1.56 -27.49 28.46
N GLU A 10 2.00 -26.33 28.95
CA GLU A 10 1.49 -25.72 30.18
C GLU A 10 0.53 -24.55 29.89
N LEU A 11 0.24 -24.28 28.61
CA LEU A 11 -0.60 -23.17 28.20
C LEU A 11 -2.08 -23.55 28.27
N THR A 12 -2.90 -22.56 28.61
CA THR A 12 -4.35 -22.67 28.44
C THR A 12 -4.67 -22.59 26.96
N SER A 13 -5.65 -23.36 26.47
CA SER A 13 -6.02 -23.34 25.06
C SER A 13 -7.53 -23.36 24.82
N PHE A 14 -7.93 -22.80 23.69
CA PHE A 14 -9.31 -22.84 23.19
C PHE A 14 -9.35 -22.69 21.67
N ILE A 15 -10.50 -23.04 21.07
CA ILE A 15 -10.79 -22.76 19.66
C ILE A 15 -11.50 -21.41 19.56
N GLY A 16 -10.91 -20.50 18.79
CA GLY A 16 -11.46 -19.17 18.57
C GLY A 16 -12.87 -19.22 17.97
N GLY A 17 -13.81 -18.44 18.51
CA GLY A 17 -15.14 -18.27 17.90
C GLY A 17 -15.07 -17.46 16.59
N THR A 18 -16.21 -16.89 16.16
CA THR A 18 -16.29 -16.05 14.95
C THR A 18 -15.29 -14.89 14.96
N LYS A 19 -15.01 -14.31 16.14
CA LYS A 19 -14.03 -13.22 16.34
C LYS A 19 -12.56 -13.63 16.20
N LEU A 20 -12.25 -14.91 16.04
CA LEU A 20 -10.89 -15.43 15.80
C LEU A 20 -10.89 -16.49 14.69
N GLY A 21 -11.97 -16.54 13.91
CA GLY A 21 -12.09 -17.35 12.70
C GLY A 21 -11.92 -18.84 12.92
N GLY A 22 -12.13 -19.40 14.12
CA GLY A 22 -11.90 -20.84 14.35
C GLY A 22 -10.44 -21.25 14.48
N ILE A 23 -9.49 -20.33 14.72
CA ILE A 23 -8.08 -20.69 14.92
C ILE A 23 -7.85 -21.32 16.31
N ARG A 24 -6.87 -22.22 16.45
CA ARG A 24 -6.44 -22.69 17.77
C ARG A 24 -5.68 -21.58 18.48
N VAL A 25 -5.97 -21.34 19.75
CA VAL A 25 -5.30 -20.31 20.55
C VAL A 25 -4.72 -20.95 21.80
N PHE A 26 -3.47 -20.62 22.10
CA PHE A 26 -2.77 -20.97 23.34
C PHE A 26 -2.34 -19.69 24.06
N HIS A 27 -2.42 -19.63 25.38
CA HIS A 27 -2.02 -18.46 26.16
C HIS A 27 -1.58 -18.78 27.60
N ASP A 28 -0.78 -17.89 28.20
CA ASP A 28 -0.22 -18.00 29.56
C ASP A 28 -0.84 -17.02 30.59
N PHE A 29 -1.81 -16.21 30.17
CA PHE A 29 -2.45 -15.18 31.00
C PHE A 29 -3.95 -15.40 31.16
N SER A 30 -4.57 -14.70 32.12
CA SER A 30 -6.03 -14.64 32.27
C SER A 30 -6.65 -13.81 31.15
N TRP A 31 -7.44 -14.43 30.27
CA TRP A 31 -8.04 -13.78 29.11
C TRP A 31 -8.91 -12.57 29.47
N ALA A 32 -9.64 -12.66 30.59
CA ALA A 32 -10.51 -11.59 31.06
C ALA A 32 -9.73 -10.36 31.55
N ASP A 33 -8.51 -10.57 32.05
CA ASP A 33 -7.67 -9.49 32.59
C ASP A 33 -6.93 -8.73 31.49
N LYS A 34 -6.68 -9.38 30.33
CA LYS A 34 -6.00 -8.76 29.18
C LYS A 34 -6.93 -8.11 28.18
N PHE A 35 -8.15 -8.60 28.01
CA PHE A 35 -9.05 -8.14 26.95
C PHE A 35 -10.36 -7.63 27.52
N ASP A 36 -10.58 -6.31 27.41
CA ASP A 36 -11.85 -5.69 27.78
C ASP A 36 -13.01 -6.31 26.98
N ARG A 37 -14.10 -6.63 27.67
CA ARG A 37 -15.25 -7.40 27.15
C ARG A 37 -14.85 -8.68 26.39
N LYS A 38 -13.72 -9.31 26.75
CA LYS A 38 -13.14 -10.50 26.10
C LYS A 38 -12.78 -10.33 24.61
N THR A 39 -12.67 -9.09 24.11
CA THR A 39 -12.42 -8.84 22.69
C THR A 39 -10.93 -8.65 22.42
N PHE A 40 -10.33 -9.61 21.74
CA PHE A 40 -8.97 -9.48 21.21
C PHE A 40 -9.00 -8.56 19.99
N LYS A 41 -8.70 -7.27 20.20
CA LYS A 41 -8.68 -6.24 19.15
C LYS A 41 -7.79 -6.70 17.99
N ASN A 42 -8.34 -6.68 16.77
CA ASN A 42 -7.70 -7.16 15.54
C ASN A 42 -7.30 -8.66 15.52
N GLY A 43 -7.74 -9.45 16.50
CA GLY A 43 -7.41 -10.88 16.60
C GLY A 43 -7.94 -11.71 15.42
N LEU A 44 -9.12 -11.37 14.89
CA LEU A 44 -9.68 -12.03 13.70
C LEU A 44 -8.75 -11.88 12.49
N ARG A 45 -8.18 -10.69 12.31
CA ARG A 45 -7.28 -10.38 11.21
C ARG A 45 -5.98 -11.18 11.33
N LEU A 46 -5.38 -11.17 12.52
CA LEU A 46 -4.17 -11.95 12.80
C LEU A 46 -4.42 -13.44 12.54
N ALA A 47 -5.56 -13.97 12.99
CA ALA A 47 -5.95 -15.35 12.75
C ALA A 47 -6.11 -15.68 11.25
N SER A 48 -6.74 -14.79 10.48
CA SER A 48 -6.93 -14.97 9.04
C SER A 48 -5.60 -14.96 8.27
N LEU A 49 -4.65 -14.11 8.65
CA LEU A 49 -3.32 -14.07 8.06
C LEU A 49 -2.54 -15.37 8.31
N VAL A 50 -2.53 -15.83 9.56
CA VAL A 50 -1.89 -17.11 9.93
C VAL A 50 -2.52 -18.29 9.18
N LYS A 51 -3.85 -18.29 9.01
CA LYS A 51 -4.56 -19.31 8.22
C LYS A 51 -4.20 -19.26 6.74
N SER A 52 -4.14 -18.07 6.16
CA SER A 52 -3.81 -17.88 4.74
C SER A 52 -2.39 -18.33 4.42
N ASP A 53 -1.48 -18.19 5.37
CA ASP A 53 -0.07 -18.54 5.22
C ASP A 53 0.25 -19.99 5.65
N CYS A 54 -0.68 -20.64 6.33
CA CYS A 54 -0.49 -21.99 6.82
C CYS A 54 -0.35 -22.97 5.65
N PRO A 55 0.72 -23.79 5.61
CA PRO A 55 0.85 -24.87 4.63
C PRO A 55 -0.34 -25.84 4.69
N LEU A 56 -0.74 -26.39 3.53
CA LEU A 56 -1.92 -27.27 3.41
C LEU A 56 -1.91 -28.49 4.34
N ALA A 57 -0.72 -28.98 4.72
CA ALA A 57 -0.55 -30.15 5.60
C ALA A 57 -0.43 -29.78 7.11
N SER A 58 -0.53 -28.49 7.45
CA SER A 58 -0.36 -27.98 8.80
C SER A 58 -1.65 -27.37 9.35
N VAL A 59 -1.69 -27.21 10.67
CA VAL A 59 -2.83 -26.70 11.43
C VAL A 59 -2.44 -25.36 12.05
N PRO A 60 -3.12 -24.26 11.69
CA PRO A 60 -2.78 -22.92 12.14
C PRO A 60 -3.18 -22.70 13.61
N SER A 61 -2.28 -22.05 14.36
CA SER A 61 -2.45 -21.71 15.77
C SER A 61 -1.91 -20.31 16.07
N LEU A 62 -2.49 -19.65 17.07
CA LEU A 62 -1.91 -18.50 17.75
C LEU A 62 -1.40 -18.91 19.12
N ILE A 63 -0.19 -18.48 19.47
CA ILE A 63 0.38 -18.63 20.81
C ILE A 63 0.62 -17.23 21.36
N LEU A 64 -0.21 -16.82 22.32
CA LEU A 64 -0.24 -15.48 22.89
C LEU A 64 0.43 -15.52 24.26
N LEU A 65 1.64 -14.98 24.40
CA LEU A 65 2.39 -15.00 25.66
C LEU A 65 2.53 -13.59 26.22
N SER A 66 2.57 -13.46 27.55
CA SER A 66 2.73 -12.18 28.25
C SER A 66 4.06 -12.13 28.99
N GLY A 67 4.75 -10.99 28.94
CA GLY A 67 5.99 -10.78 29.68
C GLY A 67 7.21 -10.37 28.82
N PRO A 68 8.27 -9.86 29.47
CA PRO A 68 9.39 -9.21 28.78
C PRO A 68 10.35 -10.18 28.06
N SER A 69 10.31 -11.48 28.38
CA SER A 69 11.20 -12.51 27.84
C SER A 69 10.60 -13.32 26.69
N VAL A 70 9.40 -12.97 26.22
CA VAL A 70 8.71 -13.71 25.14
C VAL A 70 9.50 -13.61 23.84
N THR A 71 9.88 -14.77 23.30
CA THR A 71 10.47 -14.86 21.97
C THR A 71 9.35 -15.04 20.94
N GLU A 72 9.15 -14.03 20.10
CA GLU A 72 8.14 -14.03 19.05
C GLU A 72 8.64 -14.65 17.74
N GLY A 73 7.73 -15.13 16.90
CA GLY A 73 8.06 -15.71 15.59
C GLY A 73 7.06 -16.77 15.13
N ILE A 74 7.40 -17.46 14.04
CA ILE A 74 6.59 -18.56 13.50
C ILE A 74 7.28 -19.89 13.82
N ILE A 75 6.51 -20.83 14.38
CA ILE A 75 6.86 -22.23 14.49
C ILE A 75 6.21 -22.96 13.31
N SER A 76 7.02 -23.48 12.39
CA SER A 76 6.57 -24.25 11.24
C SER A 76 7.10 -25.69 11.36
N GLU A 77 6.36 -26.51 12.11
CA GLU A 77 6.72 -27.90 12.44
C GLU A 77 5.51 -28.80 12.16
N PRO A 78 5.36 -29.36 10.94
CA PRO A 78 4.21 -30.17 10.59
C PRO A 78 3.89 -31.24 11.66
N PRO A 79 2.63 -31.34 12.13
CA PRO A 79 1.42 -30.73 11.57
C PRO A 79 1.10 -29.33 12.14
N ASN A 80 2.00 -28.66 12.86
CA ASN A 80 1.75 -27.38 13.52
C ASN A 80 2.32 -26.19 12.73
N TYR A 81 1.49 -25.16 12.57
CA TYR A 81 1.90 -23.85 12.10
C TYR A 81 1.43 -22.81 13.11
N ALA A 82 2.33 -22.20 13.87
CA ALA A 82 1.95 -21.35 14.98
C ALA A 82 2.67 -20.02 14.97
N LEU A 83 1.91 -18.93 15.03
CA LEU A 83 2.47 -17.61 15.29
C LEU A 83 2.51 -17.38 16.80
N VAL A 84 3.72 -17.21 17.33
CA VAL A 84 3.99 -16.84 18.72
C VAL A 84 4.14 -15.32 18.79
N ILE A 85 3.34 -14.68 19.64
CA ILE A 85 3.36 -13.23 19.81
C ILE A 85 3.43 -12.83 21.29
N ASN A 86 4.09 -11.70 21.55
CA ASN A 86 4.04 -11.05 22.85
C ASN A 86 2.79 -10.17 22.91
N ILE A 87 1.79 -10.59 23.68
CA ILE A 87 0.49 -9.92 23.70
C ILE A 87 0.57 -8.51 24.28
N ASP A 88 1.48 -8.26 25.21
CA ASP A 88 1.65 -6.95 25.83
C ASP A 88 2.17 -5.94 24.82
N SER A 89 3.17 -6.37 24.05
CA SER A 89 3.72 -5.56 22.96
C SER A 89 2.68 -5.33 21.88
N TYR A 90 1.93 -6.37 21.50
CA TYR A 90 0.88 -6.26 20.50
C TYR A 90 -0.22 -5.25 20.90
N ILE A 91 -0.72 -5.33 22.14
CA ILE A 91 -1.77 -4.43 22.65
C ILE A 91 -1.26 -2.99 22.77
N ALA A 92 -0.03 -2.78 23.27
CA ALA A 92 0.55 -1.45 23.43
C ALA A 92 0.75 -0.73 22.08
N SER A 93 0.96 -1.47 20.99
CA SER A 93 1.10 -0.93 19.63
C SER A 93 -0.19 -0.97 18.78
N ALA A 94 -1.34 -1.38 19.35
CA ALA A 94 -2.54 -1.73 18.57
C ALA A 94 -3.37 -0.51 18.09
N THR A 95 -2.89 0.20 17.09
CA THR A 95 -3.73 0.97 16.15
C THR A 95 -4.28 0.04 15.03
N PRO A 96 -5.25 0.49 14.20
CA PRO A 96 -5.99 -0.37 13.26
C PRO A 96 -5.14 -1.23 12.30
N ASP A 97 -3.89 -0.87 12.03
CA ASP A 97 -3.00 -1.54 11.07
C ASP A 97 -1.91 -2.44 11.70
N ALA A 98 -1.98 -2.71 13.01
CA ALA A 98 -0.92 -3.47 13.67
C ALA A 98 -0.83 -4.92 13.17
N ALA A 99 -1.96 -5.61 12.90
CA ALA A 99 -1.93 -7.06 12.69
C ALA A 99 -1.22 -7.53 11.41
N ALA A 100 -1.37 -6.81 10.29
CA ALA A 100 -0.78 -7.18 9.01
C ALA A 100 0.72 -6.93 8.97
N ALA A 101 1.14 -5.76 9.44
CA ALA A 101 2.55 -5.42 9.55
C ALA A 101 3.25 -6.30 10.60
N TYR A 102 2.60 -6.54 11.75
CA TYR A 102 3.12 -7.40 12.81
C TYR A 102 3.27 -8.86 12.38
N PHE A 103 2.35 -9.38 11.57
CA PHE A 103 2.46 -10.70 10.96
C PHE A 103 3.58 -10.78 9.93
N THR A 104 3.65 -9.80 9.02
CA THR A 104 4.65 -9.74 7.93
C THR A 104 6.08 -9.80 8.47
N LEU A 105 6.39 -9.01 9.50
CA LEU A 105 7.72 -8.96 10.12
C LEU A 105 8.19 -10.23 10.84
N ARG A 106 7.29 -11.16 11.13
CA ARG A 106 7.58 -12.40 11.87
C ARG A 106 7.67 -13.63 10.97
N ARG A 107 7.50 -13.44 9.65
CA ARG A 107 7.38 -14.52 8.66
C ARG A 107 8.72 -15.15 8.26
N SER A 108 9.81 -14.38 8.08
CA SER A 108 11.17 -14.94 7.90
C SER A 108 12.30 -13.88 7.91
N ALA A 109 13.55 -14.33 7.72
CA ALA A 109 14.70 -13.46 7.43
C ALA A 109 14.60 -12.77 6.06
N ASP A 110 13.88 -13.38 5.10
CA ASP A 110 13.63 -12.78 3.78
C ASP A 110 12.75 -11.54 3.88
N THR A 111 11.84 -11.49 4.85
CA THR A 111 11.02 -10.29 5.11
C THR A 111 11.85 -9.09 5.58
N ARG A 112 12.98 -9.30 6.27
CA ARG A 112 13.90 -8.20 6.59
C ARG A 112 14.51 -7.61 5.32
N LEU A 113 14.84 -8.47 4.35
CA LEU A 113 15.37 -8.04 3.06
C LEU A 113 14.30 -7.26 2.27
N GLU A 114 13.07 -7.76 2.24
CA GLU A 114 11.92 -7.10 1.60
C GLU A 114 11.64 -5.72 2.22
N ILE A 115 11.59 -5.63 3.54
CA ILE A 115 11.37 -4.37 4.28
C ILE A 115 12.53 -3.40 4.06
N THR A 116 13.76 -3.91 4.04
CA THR A 116 14.94 -3.11 3.69
C THR A 116 14.82 -2.56 2.27
N THR A 117 14.38 -3.37 1.30
CA THR A 117 14.20 -2.89 -0.09
C THR A 117 13.08 -1.87 -0.23
N VAL A 118 11.99 -1.96 0.56
CA VAL A 118 10.92 -0.95 0.57
C VAL A 118 11.43 0.35 1.17
N LEU A 119 12.06 0.31 2.35
CA LEU A 119 12.61 1.50 3.02
C LEU A 119 13.79 2.14 2.27
N ALA A 120 14.55 1.36 1.49
CA ALA A 120 15.58 1.92 0.60
C ALA A 120 14.99 2.73 -0.56
N ARG A 121 13.73 2.50 -0.93
CA ARG A 121 13.03 3.18 -2.04
C ARG A 121 12.16 4.35 -1.59
N ASP A 122 11.70 4.35 -0.34
CA ASP A 122 10.89 5.42 0.27
C ASP A 122 11.68 6.08 1.40
N SER A 123 12.35 7.21 1.09
CA SER A 123 13.19 7.92 2.04
C SER A 123 12.39 8.53 3.19
N ALA A 124 11.15 8.99 2.94
CA ALA A 124 10.30 9.57 3.98
C ALA A 124 9.91 8.50 4.99
N LEU A 125 9.43 7.35 4.52
CA LEU A 125 9.07 6.23 5.37
C LEU A 125 10.27 5.71 6.17
N ARG A 126 11.46 5.68 5.57
CA ARG A 126 12.69 5.32 6.28
C ARG A 126 13.04 6.31 7.38
N ASP A 127 12.89 7.61 7.13
CA ASP A 127 13.17 8.64 8.12
C ASP A 127 12.18 8.55 9.30
N ASP A 128 10.92 8.22 9.04
CA ASP A 128 9.94 7.95 10.10
C ASP A 128 10.36 6.75 10.96
N VAL A 129 10.77 5.64 10.33
CA VAL A 129 11.19 4.42 11.03
C VAL A 129 12.51 4.61 11.81
N VAL A 130 13.45 5.36 11.23
CA VAL A 130 14.81 5.48 11.76
C VAL A 130 14.96 6.73 12.62
N ILE A 131 14.74 7.93 12.06
CA ILE A 131 15.05 9.20 12.71
C ILE A 131 13.99 9.56 13.75
N ASN A 132 12.71 9.52 13.38
CA ASN A 132 11.64 10.00 14.25
C ASN A 132 11.42 9.12 15.49
N HIS A 133 11.91 7.89 15.47
CA HIS A 133 11.83 6.95 16.58
C HIS A 133 13.13 6.75 17.37
N LEU A 134 14.23 7.38 16.96
CA LEU A 134 15.51 7.40 17.70
C LEU A 134 15.41 8.31 18.93
N THR A 135 14.82 7.78 20.00
CA THR A 135 14.67 8.47 21.30
C THR A 135 15.66 7.96 22.33
N SER A 136 15.98 8.78 23.34
CA SER A 136 16.91 8.41 24.42
C SER A 136 16.49 7.13 25.15
N SER A 137 15.19 6.96 25.37
CA SER A 137 14.58 5.78 25.97
C SER A 137 14.67 4.54 25.08
N TYR A 138 14.49 4.71 23.76
CA TYR A 138 14.69 3.63 22.79
C TYR A 138 16.15 3.15 22.79
N VAL A 139 17.10 4.08 22.68
CA VAL A 139 18.54 3.77 22.67
C VAL A 139 18.97 3.05 23.95
N MET A 140 18.51 3.50 25.11
CA MET A 140 18.80 2.84 26.40
C MET A 140 18.32 1.39 26.46
N ARG A 141 17.08 1.13 26.03
CA ARG A 141 16.53 -0.23 25.97
C ARG A 141 17.24 -1.08 24.93
N TRP A 142 17.57 -0.47 23.79
CA TRP A 142 18.24 -1.12 22.68
C TRP A 142 19.63 -1.66 23.07
N ILE A 143 20.43 -0.87 23.78
CA ILE A 143 21.75 -1.29 24.28
C ILE A 143 21.62 -2.26 25.45
N GLY A 144 20.73 -1.96 26.41
CA GLY A 144 20.53 -2.78 27.60
C GLY A 144 20.09 -4.21 27.29
N ALA A 145 19.40 -4.41 26.16
CA ALA A 145 18.95 -5.73 25.70
C ALA A 145 20.07 -6.62 25.10
N ASN A 146 21.20 -6.05 24.66
CA ASN A 146 22.34 -6.83 24.20
C ASN A 146 23.66 -6.04 24.37
N PRO A 147 24.55 -6.45 25.29
CA PRO A 147 25.82 -5.78 25.55
C PRO A 147 26.74 -5.68 24.31
N THR A 148 26.65 -6.60 23.34
CA THR A 148 27.49 -6.56 22.12
C THR A 148 27.11 -5.42 21.17
N ARG A 149 25.89 -4.86 21.28
CA ARG A 149 25.45 -3.74 20.44
C ARG A 149 26.25 -2.47 20.70
N ALA A 150 26.70 -2.25 21.93
CA ALA A 150 27.59 -1.14 22.25
C ALA A 150 28.92 -1.25 21.47
N ALA A 151 29.41 -2.48 21.27
CA ALA A 151 30.61 -2.73 20.46
C ALA A 151 30.36 -2.60 18.95
N GLU A 152 29.18 -2.99 18.46
CA GLU A 152 28.79 -2.80 17.05
C GLU A 152 28.67 -1.32 16.69
N ILE A 153 28.02 -0.52 17.55
CA ILE A 153 27.91 0.94 17.37
C ILE A 153 29.29 1.60 17.42
N ARG A 154 30.18 1.15 18.30
CA ARG A 154 31.58 1.59 18.32
C ARG A 154 32.26 1.32 16.97
N SER A 155 32.14 0.12 16.44
CA SER A 155 32.78 -0.23 15.16
C SER A 155 32.28 0.64 14.00
N LEU A 156 31.00 1.03 14.01
CA LEU A 156 30.42 1.91 12.99
C LEU A 156 30.86 3.36 13.14
N LEU A 157 31.02 3.82 14.38
CA LEU A 157 31.60 5.13 14.68
C LEU A 157 33.03 5.24 14.17
N ASP A 158 33.87 4.23 14.46
CA ASP A 158 35.27 4.16 14.01
C ASP A 158 35.39 4.15 12.48
N GLN A 159 34.36 3.68 11.76
CA GLN A 159 34.29 3.69 10.30
C GLN A 159 33.81 5.06 9.78
N ALA A 160 32.73 5.61 10.32
CA ALA A 160 32.18 6.91 9.92
C ALA A 160 33.16 8.08 10.17
N GLU A 161 33.99 7.99 11.21
CA GLU A 161 35.05 8.97 11.51
C GLU A 161 36.16 9.00 10.44
N ARG A 162 36.41 7.88 9.77
CA ARG A 162 37.41 7.82 8.67
C ARG A 162 36.89 8.40 7.36
N GLU A 163 35.58 8.53 7.21
CA GLU A 163 34.92 8.89 5.94
C GLU A 163 34.41 10.33 5.86
N LEU A 164 34.24 11.05 6.99
CA LEU A 164 33.81 12.45 6.99
C LEU A 164 34.76 13.37 7.79
N PRO A 165 35.23 14.50 7.23
CA PRO A 165 35.97 15.51 7.99
C PRO A 165 35.11 16.12 9.11
N PRO A 166 35.72 16.68 10.17
CA PRO A 166 35.00 17.33 11.26
C PRO A 166 34.27 18.56 10.71
N ALA A 167 32.94 18.50 10.67
CA ALA A 167 32.12 19.67 10.38
C ALA A 167 31.77 20.37 11.70
N ASP A 168 32.07 21.67 11.75
CA ASP A 168 31.68 22.64 12.79
C ASP A 168 30.16 22.63 13.01
N THR A 169 29.66 21.71 13.83
CA THR A 169 28.37 21.84 14.49
C THR A 169 28.46 21.15 15.83
N ASN A 170 27.95 21.79 16.87
CA ASN A 170 27.90 21.31 18.26
C ASN A 170 27.01 20.06 18.44
N LEU A 171 27.29 19.00 17.68
CA LEU A 171 26.86 17.62 17.92
C LEU A 171 28.12 16.83 18.23
N ALA A 172 28.11 16.13 19.37
CA ALA A 172 29.27 15.52 20.01
C ALA A 172 30.27 14.86 19.02
N ASP A 173 31.54 15.24 19.18
CA ASP A 173 32.70 14.72 18.46
C ASP A 173 32.70 13.17 18.44
N PRO A 174 32.76 12.51 17.27
CA PRO A 174 32.83 11.05 17.16
C PRO A 174 33.90 10.42 18.05
N ALA A 175 35.07 11.07 18.16
CA ALA A 175 36.15 10.61 19.01
C ALA A 175 35.74 10.61 20.50
N GLN A 176 35.00 11.63 20.95
CA GLN A 176 34.46 11.69 22.31
C GLN A 176 33.41 10.60 22.57
N ALA A 177 32.59 10.26 21.57
CA ALA A 177 31.60 9.19 21.70
C ALA A 177 32.27 7.81 21.83
N VAL A 178 33.33 7.56 21.06
CA VAL A 178 34.13 6.31 21.12
C VAL A 178 34.88 6.17 22.46
N GLU A 179 35.51 7.25 22.94
CA GLU A 179 36.17 7.34 24.24
C GLU A 179 35.20 7.05 25.40
N LEU A 180 33.99 7.61 25.35
CA LEU A 180 32.93 7.39 26.34
C LEU A 180 32.42 5.95 26.35
N LEU A 181 32.23 5.34 25.17
CA LEU A 181 31.87 3.94 25.07
C LEU A 181 32.94 3.03 25.71
N ASN A 182 34.24 3.40 25.62
CA ASN A 182 35.39 2.57 26.06
C ASN A 182 35.43 2.37 27.58
N ARG A 183 34.63 3.12 28.34
CA ARG A 183 34.72 3.21 29.79
C ARG A 183 33.59 2.51 30.56
N LEU A 184 32.72 1.71 29.91
CA LEU A 184 31.43 1.34 30.50
C LEU A 184 31.19 -0.15 30.74
N GLU A 185 30.82 -0.46 32.00
CA GLU A 185 30.07 -1.65 32.43
C GLU A 185 28.54 -1.39 32.49
N ALA A 186 28.09 -0.12 32.47
CA ALA A 186 26.67 0.30 32.46
C ALA A 186 26.49 1.69 31.81
N VAL A 187 25.38 1.95 31.09
CA VAL A 187 25.18 3.17 30.26
C VAL A 187 24.68 4.38 31.10
N PRO A 188 25.45 5.47 31.25
CA PRO A 188 24.99 6.71 31.89
C PRO A 188 24.12 7.56 30.95
N GLU A 189 23.23 8.40 31.49
CA GLU A 189 22.34 9.29 30.75
C GLU A 189 23.07 10.22 29.76
N THR A 190 24.28 10.64 30.09
CA THR A 190 25.15 11.46 29.24
C THR A 190 25.65 10.73 27.99
N LEU A 191 25.78 9.40 28.04
CA LEU A 191 26.13 8.56 26.89
C LEU A 191 24.97 8.44 25.91
N VAL A 192 23.73 8.47 26.41
CA VAL A 192 22.52 8.34 25.59
C VAL A 192 22.42 9.48 24.59
N ALA A 193 22.72 10.71 25.02
CA ALA A 193 22.74 11.87 24.14
C ALA A 193 23.82 11.76 23.05
N ALA A 194 25.02 11.28 23.41
CA ALA A 194 26.10 11.05 22.45
C ALA A 194 25.73 9.96 21.43
N MET A 195 25.11 8.87 21.89
CA MET A 195 24.65 7.79 21.01
C MET A 195 23.50 8.23 20.10
N LEU A 196 22.59 9.05 20.61
CA LEU A 196 21.52 9.64 19.80
C LEU A 196 22.10 10.51 18.68
N ALA A 197 23.06 11.38 19.00
CA ALA A 197 23.74 12.21 18.01
C ALA A 197 24.43 11.37 16.92
N VAL A 198 25.06 10.27 17.31
CA VAL A 198 25.70 9.32 16.39
C VAL A 198 24.70 8.62 15.49
N LEU A 199 23.62 8.08 16.04
CA LEU A 199 22.61 7.36 15.27
C LEU A 199 21.90 8.31 14.30
N THR A 200 21.62 9.55 14.72
CA THR A 200 21.09 10.61 13.85
C THR A 200 22.07 10.98 12.74
N ARG A 201 23.39 11.03 13.01
CA ARG A 201 24.39 11.30 11.98
C ARG A 201 24.48 10.16 10.96
N LEU A 202 24.42 8.90 11.38
CA LEU A 202 24.38 7.75 10.49
C LEU A 202 23.12 7.72 9.63
N ALA A 203 21.97 8.10 10.21
CA ALA A 203 20.70 8.21 9.47
C ALA A 203 20.77 9.29 8.37
N ASN A 204 21.51 10.36 8.60
CA ASN A 204 21.73 11.44 7.63
C ASN A 204 22.99 11.22 6.76
N GLY A 205 23.66 10.07 6.88
CA GLY A 205 24.91 9.75 6.18
C GLY A 205 24.70 9.19 4.77
N SER A 206 25.72 8.51 4.24
CA SER A 206 25.64 7.82 2.94
C SER A 206 24.61 6.67 2.93
N ALA A 207 24.21 6.22 1.74
CA ALA A 207 23.28 5.09 1.61
C ALA A 207 23.76 3.81 2.32
N GLU A 208 25.07 3.60 2.39
CA GLU A 208 25.69 2.49 3.11
C GLU A 208 25.53 2.63 4.63
N HIS A 209 25.76 3.83 5.18
CA HIS A 209 25.51 4.13 6.59
C HIS A 209 24.02 3.98 6.95
N GLN A 210 23.13 4.49 6.09
CA GLN A 210 21.67 4.38 6.26
C GLN A 210 21.21 2.92 6.26
N ASN A 211 21.69 2.10 5.32
CA ASN A 211 21.37 0.68 5.26
C ASN A 211 21.89 -0.07 6.49
N THR A 212 23.09 0.25 6.95
CA THR A 212 23.69 -0.41 8.11
C THR A 212 22.92 -0.09 9.39
N LEU A 213 22.55 1.17 9.59
CA LEU A 213 21.69 1.59 10.69
C LEU A 213 20.31 0.92 10.62
N LEU A 214 19.73 0.82 9.42
CA LEU A 214 18.45 0.15 9.22
C LEU A 214 18.52 -1.35 9.57
N GLN A 215 19.58 -2.05 9.15
CA GLN A 215 19.80 -3.46 9.52
C GLN A 215 19.92 -3.64 11.05
N LEU A 216 20.60 -2.72 11.72
CA LEU A 216 20.72 -2.72 13.18
C LEU A 216 19.38 -2.52 13.89
N ILE A 217 18.57 -1.57 13.43
CA ILE A 217 17.21 -1.29 13.96
C ILE A 217 16.30 -2.50 13.73
N LEU A 218 16.21 -3.00 12.49
CA LEU A 218 15.41 -4.17 12.10
C LEU A 218 15.92 -5.50 12.70
N GLY A 219 17.17 -5.53 13.18
CA GLY A 219 17.72 -6.62 13.96
C GLY A 219 16.97 -6.84 15.27
N THR A 220 16.24 -5.84 15.76
CA THR A 220 15.53 -5.88 17.06
C THR A 220 14.03 -6.04 16.92
N THR A 221 13.39 -6.67 17.91
CA THR A 221 11.93 -6.83 17.94
C THR A 221 11.23 -5.48 18.00
N GLU A 222 11.78 -4.52 18.77
CA GLU A 222 11.23 -3.17 18.90
C GLU A 222 11.35 -2.37 17.60
N GLY A 223 12.51 -2.34 16.96
CA GLY A 223 12.71 -1.67 15.66
C GLY A 223 11.89 -2.30 14.54
N ARG A 224 11.69 -3.63 14.56
CA ARG A 224 10.73 -4.29 13.66
C ARG A 224 9.31 -3.78 13.90
N ASN A 225 8.84 -3.70 15.14
CA ASN A 225 7.49 -3.22 15.44
C ASN A 225 7.26 -1.77 14.99
N ILE A 226 8.25 -0.89 15.15
CA ILE A 226 8.20 0.49 14.64
C ILE A 226 8.10 0.50 13.12
N ALA A 227 8.95 -0.27 12.42
CA ALA A 227 8.88 -0.39 10.95
C ALA A 227 7.52 -0.91 10.47
N ALA A 228 6.92 -1.84 11.21
CA ALA A 228 5.57 -2.34 10.96
C ALA A 228 4.54 -1.20 10.98
N PHE A 229 4.59 -0.43 12.06
CA PHE A 229 3.62 0.59 12.37
C PHE A 229 3.65 1.70 11.32
N GLU A 230 4.85 2.18 10.96
CA GLU A 230 4.98 3.20 9.92
C GLU A 230 4.61 2.71 8.52
N MET A 231 4.94 1.45 8.18
CA MET A 231 4.49 0.85 6.92
C MET A 231 2.97 0.76 6.82
N GLY A 232 2.30 0.43 7.94
CA GLY A 232 0.85 0.44 8.01
C GLY A 232 0.28 1.85 7.86
N ASN A 233 0.81 2.82 8.60
CA ASN A 233 0.41 4.23 8.48
C ASN A 233 0.54 4.73 7.04
N ARG A 234 1.58 4.34 6.31
CA ARG A 234 1.78 4.72 4.91
C ARG A 234 0.69 4.18 3.97
N ILE A 235 0.22 2.96 4.22
CA ILE A 235 -0.90 2.36 3.47
C ILE A 235 -2.20 3.10 3.81
N ALA A 236 -2.40 3.46 5.08
CA ALA A 236 -3.53 4.27 5.54
C ALA A 236 -3.59 5.64 4.86
N GLU A 237 -2.47 6.36 4.88
CA GLU A 237 -2.29 7.64 4.21
C GLU A 237 -2.61 7.50 2.73
N ARG A 238 -2.10 6.46 2.08
CA ARG A 238 -2.35 6.24 0.65
C ARG A 238 -3.82 5.95 0.34
N ILE A 239 -4.52 5.20 1.20
CA ILE A 239 -5.97 5.00 1.08
C ILE A 239 -6.71 6.34 1.21
N GLN A 240 -6.29 7.16 2.17
CA GLN A 240 -6.88 8.48 2.39
C GLN A 240 -6.61 9.44 1.22
N ASP A 241 -5.40 9.46 0.66
CA ASP A 241 -5.05 10.22 -0.54
C ASP A 241 -5.95 9.84 -1.73
N ILE A 242 -6.14 8.53 -1.95
CA ILE A 242 -7.02 8.03 -3.03
C ILE A 242 -8.46 8.49 -2.80
N ARG A 243 -8.94 8.45 -1.54
CA ARG A 243 -10.29 8.89 -1.19
C ARG A 243 -10.47 10.39 -1.45
N ASP A 244 -9.52 11.22 -1.08
CA ASP A 244 -9.59 12.66 -1.28
C ASP A 244 -9.49 13.02 -2.77
N ALA A 245 -8.67 12.30 -3.53
CA ALA A 245 -8.64 12.42 -4.99
C ALA A 245 -9.99 12.00 -5.63
N LEU A 246 -10.63 10.92 -5.17
CA LEU A 246 -11.96 10.53 -5.67
C LEU A 246 -13.03 11.56 -5.35
N ARG A 247 -13.02 12.16 -4.15
CA ARG A 247 -13.95 13.25 -3.80
C ARG A 247 -13.75 14.47 -4.70
N ALA A 248 -12.49 14.82 -4.98
CA ALA A 248 -12.18 15.91 -5.91
C ALA A 248 -12.66 15.60 -7.33
N TYR A 249 -12.45 14.37 -7.81
CA TYR A 249 -12.93 13.91 -9.10
C TYR A 249 -14.47 13.92 -9.19
N GLU A 250 -15.15 13.43 -8.16
CA GLU A 250 -16.62 13.45 -8.09
C GLU A 250 -17.17 14.89 -8.13
N ALA A 251 -16.57 15.80 -7.36
CA ALA A 251 -16.93 17.21 -7.39
C ALA A 251 -16.69 17.83 -8.78
N LEU A 252 -15.60 17.45 -9.44
CA LEU A 252 -15.25 17.90 -10.78
C LEU A 252 -16.30 17.45 -11.81
N ILE A 253 -16.67 16.17 -11.87
CA ILE A 253 -17.61 15.68 -12.90
C ILE A 253 -19.06 16.09 -12.64
N ASN A 254 -19.40 16.49 -11.40
CA ASN A 254 -20.72 16.98 -11.03
C ASN A 254 -20.90 18.49 -11.23
N ASN A 255 -19.82 19.23 -11.47
CA ASN A 255 -19.91 20.65 -11.81
C ASN A 255 -20.33 20.81 -13.29
N SER A 256 -21.43 21.52 -13.53
CA SER A 256 -21.99 21.77 -14.86
C SER A 256 -21.13 22.67 -15.75
N THR A 257 -20.15 23.37 -15.16
CA THR A 257 -19.19 24.20 -15.89
C THR A 257 -17.90 23.47 -16.26
N THR A 258 -17.73 22.22 -15.81
CA THR A 258 -16.56 21.39 -16.09
C THR A 258 -16.43 21.11 -17.58
N THR A 259 -15.23 21.39 -18.09
CA THR A 259 -14.85 21.18 -19.48
C THR A 259 -14.18 19.82 -19.67
N GLU A 260 -14.05 19.40 -20.93
CA GLU A 260 -13.29 18.21 -21.30
C GLU A 260 -11.83 18.32 -20.84
N THR A 261 -11.21 19.50 -21.01
CA THR A 261 -9.84 19.79 -20.57
C THR A 261 -9.66 19.57 -19.06
N ASP A 262 -10.58 20.09 -18.24
CA ASP A 262 -10.47 19.94 -16.77
C ASP A 262 -10.46 18.46 -16.37
N THR A 263 -11.35 17.66 -16.95
CA THR A 263 -11.39 16.21 -16.69
C THR A 263 -10.19 15.47 -17.24
N HIS A 264 -9.63 15.95 -18.34
CA HIS A 264 -8.47 15.35 -18.98
C HIS A 264 -7.22 15.54 -18.13
N GLU A 265 -6.94 16.76 -17.69
CA GLU A 265 -5.83 17.08 -16.79
C GLU A 265 -5.89 16.23 -15.52
N PHE A 266 -7.08 16.11 -14.92
CA PHE A 266 -7.26 15.30 -13.71
C PHE A 266 -6.89 13.82 -13.92
N ILE A 267 -7.34 13.21 -15.02
CA ILE A 267 -7.11 11.78 -15.31
C ILE A 267 -5.65 11.53 -15.71
N ILE A 268 -4.98 12.48 -16.36
CA ILE A 268 -3.54 12.37 -16.67
C ILE A 268 -2.72 12.26 -15.38
N ASP A 269 -3.05 13.07 -14.38
CA ASP A 269 -2.36 13.06 -13.09
C ASP A 269 -2.77 11.87 -12.22
N ASN A 270 -3.90 11.23 -12.54
CA ASN A 270 -4.48 10.11 -11.80
C ASN A 270 -4.83 8.91 -12.71
N PRO A 271 -3.85 8.31 -13.42
CA PRO A 271 -4.09 7.21 -14.36
C PRO A 271 -4.69 5.97 -13.69
N TRP A 272 -4.46 5.82 -12.37
CA TRP A 272 -5.00 4.74 -11.56
C TRP A 272 -6.54 4.71 -11.53
N LEU A 273 -7.23 5.81 -11.87
CA LEU A 273 -8.69 5.85 -12.02
C LEU A 273 -9.21 4.86 -13.07
N LEU A 274 -8.39 4.55 -14.09
CA LEU A 274 -8.75 3.64 -15.18
C LEU A 274 -8.44 2.17 -14.86
N GLY A 275 -7.55 1.93 -13.90
CA GLY A 275 -7.07 0.60 -13.51
C GLY A 275 -5.69 0.65 -12.86
N SER A 276 -5.38 -0.34 -12.03
CA SER A 276 -4.10 -0.43 -11.31
C SER A 276 -2.91 -0.82 -12.20
N ASP A 277 -3.16 -1.25 -13.43
CA ASP A 277 -2.15 -1.60 -14.41
C ASP A 277 -1.57 -0.38 -15.15
N TYR A 278 -2.24 0.78 -15.10
CA TYR A 278 -1.78 2.01 -15.74
C TYR A 278 -0.84 2.80 -14.83
N ILE A 279 0.37 3.03 -15.30
CA ILE A 279 1.44 3.69 -14.53
C ILE A 279 1.72 5.12 -15.02
N LYS A 280 1.31 5.46 -16.25
CA LYS A 280 1.59 6.75 -16.86
C LYS A 280 0.61 7.06 -17.99
N THR A 281 0.27 8.35 -18.14
CA THR A 281 -0.47 8.87 -19.29
C THR A 281 0.44 9.75 -20.14
N ARG A 282 0.43 9.57 -21.46
CA ARG A 282 1.12 10.45 -22.42
C ARG A 282 0.08 11.29 -23.16
N HIS A 283 0.05 12.59 -22.83
CA HIS A 283 -0.87 13.56 -23.42
C HIS A 283 -0.58 13.85 -24.89
N GLU A 284 -1.63 14.08 -25.68
CA GLU A 284 -1.59 14.69 -27.02
C GLU A 284 -0.50 14.13 -27.94
N GLN A 285 -0.61 12.84 -28.25
CA GLN A 285 0.39 12.19 -29.08
C GLN A 285 0.06 12.41 -30.55
N PRO A 286 0.96 13.05 -31.33
CA PRO A 286 0.78 13.14 -32.75
C PRO A 286 0.84 11.72 -33.34
N LEU A 287 -0.21 11.33 -34.05
CA LEU A 287 -0.19 10.16 -34.92
C LEU A 287 -0.14 10.63 -36.36
N SER A 288 0.31 9.76 -37.27
CA SER A 288 0.62 10.10 -38.67
C SER A 288 -0.53 10.74 -39.48
N ARG A 289 -1.75 10.88 -38.92
CA ARG A 289 -2.93 11.56 -39.50
C ARG A 289 -3.90 12.14 -38.46
N GLY A 290 -3.43 12.56 -37.27
CA GLY A 290 -4.30 13.13 -36.23
C GLY A 290 -3.59 13.29 -34.88
N ARG A 291 -4.34 13.63 -33.82
CA ARG A 291 -3.85 13.68 -32.44
C ARG A 291 -4.73 12.79 -31.59
N VAL A 292 -4.13 11.83 -30.90
CA VAL A 292 -4.82 11.07 -29.86
C VAL A 292 -4.75 11.88 -28.57
N ASP A 293 -5.89 12.02 -27.88
CA ASP A 293 -5.97 12.75 -26.63
C ASP A 293 -5.00 12.17 -25.59
N SER A 294 -4.97 10.85 -25.44
CA SER A 294 -4.01 10.19 -24.56
C SER A 294 -3.66 8.74 -24.91
N LEU A 295 -2.37 8.41 -24.72
CA LEU A 295 -1.89 7.03 -24.63
C LEU A 295 -1.68 6.66 -23.17
N LEU A 296 -2.31 5.57 -22.75
CA LEU A 296 -2.21 5.01 -21.41
C LEU A 296 -1.14 3.92 -21.40
N GLU A 297 -0.05 4.14 -20.66
CA GLU A 297 1.05 3.18 -20.54
C GLU A 297 0.84 2.26 -19.34
N LYS A 298 0.91 0.95 -19.60
CA LYS A 298 0.81 -0.10 -18.59
C LYS A 298 2.17 -0.45 -18.00
N TYR A 299 2.16 -1.10 -16.84
CA TYR A 299 3.38 -1.57 -16.17
C TYR A 299 4.27 -2.50 -17.01
N ASP A 300 3.70 -3.19 -18.01
CA ASP A 300 4.40 -4.10 -18.91
C ASP A 300 4.88 -3.42 -20.21
N GLY A 301 4.68 -2.11 -20.32
CA GLY A 301 5.06 -1.30 -21.47
C GLY A 301 4.08 -1.35 -22.65
N HIS A 302 2.94 -2.04 -22.55
CA HIS A 302 1.86 -1.92 -23.53
C HIS A 302 1.11 -0.61 -23.36
N HIS A 303 0.48 -0.16 -24.45
CA HIS A 303 -0.25 1.10 -24.48
C HIS A 303 -1.70 0.88 -24.89
N ASP A 304 -2.64 1.52 -24.21
CA ASP A 304 -4.05 1.64 -24.60
C ASP A 304 -4.38 3.09 -24.98
N LEU A 305 -5.49 3.29 -25.68
CA LEU A 305 -5.97 4.62 -26.05
C LEU A 305 -7.01 5.13 -25.06
N MET A 306 -7.03 6.43 -24.86
CA MET A 306 -8.12 7.14 -24.21
C MET A 306 -8.54 8.32 -25.08
N GLU A 307 -9.84 8.40 -25.34
CA GLU A 307 -10.52 9.53 -25.95
C GLU A 307 -11.50 10.10 -24.91
N LEU A 308 -11.45 11.40 -24.66
CA LEU A 308 -12.37 12.03 -23.72
C LEU A 308 -13.41 12.87 -24.45
N LYS A 309 -14.58 12.98 -23.83
CA LYS A 309 -15.65 13.92 -24.16
C LYS A 309 -16.17 14.53 -22.86
N SER A 310 -16.95 15.61 -22.94
CA SER A 310 -17.49 16.22 -21.72
C SER A 310 -18.32 15.24 -20.85
N PRO A 311 -18.21 15.31 -19.50
CA PRO A 311 -19.10 14.59 -18.58
C PRO A 311 -20.56 15.07 -18.66
N ASN A 312 -20.80 16.24 -19.25
CA ASN A 312 -22.13 16.82 -19.41
C ASN A 312 -22.82 16.40 -20.72
N HIS A 313 -22.17 15.61 -21.58
CA HIS A 313 -22.78 15.09 -22.80
C HIS A 313 -23.73 13.92 -22.52
N ARG A 314 -24.77 13.80 -23.34
CA ARG A 314 -25.58 12.58 -23.41
C ARG A 314 -24.79 11.44 -24.05
N ILE A 315 -24.98 10.23 -23.55
CA ILE A 315 -24.36 9.02 -24.11
C ILE A 315 -25.30 8.41 -25.15
N ILE A 316 -26.49 8.03 -24.69
CA ILE A 316 -27.60 7.55 -25.51
C ILE A 316 -28.71 8.60 -25.46
N ILE A 317 -29.41 8.75 -26.58
CA ILE A 317 -30.56 9.64 -26.74
C ILE A 317 -31.78 8.76 -26.98
N SER A 318 -32.77 8.83 -26.08
CA SER A 318 -34.10 8.27 -26.30
C SER A 318 -35.03 9.31 -26.93
N THR A 319 -35.74 8.95 -28.00
CA THR A 319 -36.71 9.84 -28.68
C THR A 319 -38.09 9.87 -28.02
N SER A 320 -38.30 9.14 -26.94
CA SER A 320 -39.58 9.07 -26.23
C SER A 320 -39.34 9.22 -24.73
N GLU A 321 -39.64 10.40 -24.20
CA GLU A 321 -39.63 10.67 -22.76
C GLU A 321 -40.82 9.96 -22.09
N GLY A 322 -40.55 9.18 -21.04
CA GLY A 322 -41.58 8.76 -20.08
C GLY A 322 -42.44 7.54 -20.42
N ALA A 323 -42.20 6.80 -21.51
CA ALA A 323 -42.87 5.53 -21.80
C ALA A 323 -41.86 4.39 -21.94
N THR A 324 -42.19 3.21 -21.42
CA THR A 324 -41.44 1.97 -21.65
C THR A 324 -41.13 1.84 -23.14
N ALA A 325 -39.83 1.87 -23.48
CA ALA A 325 -39.37 1.87 -24.86
C ALA A 325 -40.01 0.70 -25.61
N SER A 326 -40.89 1.04 -26.55
CA SER A 326 -41.73 0.07 -27.24
C SER A 326 -41.09 -0.39 -28.55
N SER A 327 -40.04 0.30 -29.03
CA SER A 327 -39.32 -0.03 -30.26
C SER A 327 -37.80 0.19 -30.15
N PRO A 328 -36.96 -0.73 -30.65
CA PRO A 328 -35.51 -0.56 -30.71
C PRO A 328 -35.04 0.69 -31.48
N THR A 329 -35.87 1.24 -32.37
CA THR A 329 -35.54 2.43 -33.18
C THR A 329 -35.52 3.74 -32.37
N GLN A 330 -35.92 3.70 -31.10
CA GLN A 330 -36.04 4.88 -30.24
C GLN A 330 -34.71 5.30 -29.60
N PHE A 331 -33.73 4.41 -29.58
CA PHE A 331 -32.40 4.69 -29.01
C PHE A 331 -31.42 5.05 -30.12
N LYS A 332 -30.68 6.14 -29.89
CA LYS A 332 -29.61 6.61 -30.78
C LYS A 332 -28.37 6.92 -29.96
N LEU A 333 -27.20 6.69 -30.54
CA LEU A 333 -25.96 7.22 -29.98
C LEU A 333 -26.00 8.75 -30.09
N SER A 334 -25.45 9.45 -29.10
CA SER A 334 -25.20 10.88 -29.27
C SER A 334 -24.24 11.15 -30.43
N LEU A 335 -24.24 12.38 -30.93
CA LEU A 335 -23.33 12.79 -32.00
C LEU A 335 -21.87 12.67 -31.52
N GLU A 336 -21.63 13.09 -30.29
CA GLU A 336 -20.33 13.09 -29.62
C GLU A 336 -19.81 11.66 -29.46
N LEU A 337 -20.64 10.72 -29.00
CA LEU A 337 -20.27 9.30 -28.90
C LEU A 337 -20.00 8.69 -30.28
N SER A 338 -20.84 8.98 -31.27
CA SER A 338 -20.68 8.47 -32.64
C SER A 338 -19.34 8.93 -33.25
N ASN A 339 -19.00 10.20 -33.06
CA ASN A 339 -17.74 10.78 -33.51
C ASN A 339 -16.54 10.16 -32.78
N ALA A 340 -16.62 10.01 -31.46
CA ALA A 340 -15.57 9.40 -30.65
C ALA A 340 -15.29 7.94 -31.09
N ILE A 341 -16.33 7.15 -31.34
CA ILE A 341 -16.18 5.77 -31.85
C ILE A 341 -15.46 5.77 -33.20
N ALA A 342 -15.86 6.64 -34.13
CA ALA A 342 -15.22 6.74 -35.44
C ALA A 342 -13.73 7.15 -35.33
N GLN A 343 -13.44 8.13 -34.47
CA GLN A 343 -12.09 8.63 -34.20
C GLN A 343 -11.19 7.54 -33.61
N VAL A 344 -11.63 6.90 -32.53
CA VAL A 344 -10.89 5.81 -31.88
C VAL A 344 -10.69 4.62 -32.84
N SER A 345 -11.71 4.24 -33.59
CA SER A 345 -11.61 3.14 -34.58
C SER A 345 -10.53 3.44 -35.63
N ARG A 346 -10.41 4.71 -36.05
CA ARG A 346 -9.38 5.14 -36.98
C ARG A 346 -7.99 5.04 -36.35
N TYR A 347 -7.83 5.42 -35.09
CA TYR A 347 -6.56 5.33 -34.39
C TYR A 347 -6.13 3.88 -34.16
N LEU A 348 -7.03 3.01 -33.69
CA LEU A 348 -6.75 1.57 -33.55
C LEU A 348 -6.27 0.96 -34.87
N PHE A 349 -6.91 1.30 -35.99
CA PHE A 349 -6.49 0.86 -37.32
C PHE A 349 -5.07 1.34 -37.69
N LEU A 350 -4.72 2.59 -37.37
CA LEU A 350 -3.37 3.12 -37.64
C LEU A 350 -2.31 2.45 -36.76
N LEU A 351 -2.62 2.20 -35.49
CA LEU A 351 -1.71 1.53 -34.55
C LEU A 351 -1.42 0.08 -34.97
N ASP A 352 -2.44 -0.64 -35.45
CA ASP A 352 -2.28 -2.01 -35.94
C ASP A 352 -1.43 -2.06 -37.23
N ARG A 353 -1.52 -1.04 -38.09
CA ARG A 353 -0.83 -1.02 -39.39
C ARG A 353 0.61 -0.51 -39.31
N ASP A 354 0.87 0.53 -38.52
CA ASP A 354 2.11 1.32 -38.56
C ASP A 354 2.97 1.15 -37.29
N ASN A 355 2.88 -0.01 -36.61
CA ASN A 355 3.53 -0.27 -35.31
C ASN A 355 5.05 -0.03 -35.28
N GLN A 356 5.76 -0.41 -36.36
CA GLN A 356 7.20 -0.14 -36.47
C GLN A 356 7.53 1.37 -36.54
N PHE A 357 6.70 2.15 -37.24
CA PHE A 357 6.87 3.60 -37.35
C PHE A 357 6.61 4.28 -36.00
N LEU A 358 5.64 3.79 -35.22
CA LEU A 358 5.34 4.33 -33.89
C LEU A 358 6.45 4.07 -32.88
N ALA A 359 7.06 2.89 -32.95
CA ALA A 359 8.23 2.57 -32.14
C ALA A 359 9.43 3.45 -32.50
N SER A 360 9.67 3.74 -33.78
CA SER A 360 10.81 4.54 -34.24
C SER A 360 10.64 6.04 -34.03
N GLU A 361 9.45 6.59 -34.28
CA GLU A 361 9.21 8.05 -34.25
C GLU A 361 8.76 8.56 -32.88
N TYR A 362 7.98 7.76 -32.15
CA TYR A 362 7.35 8.20 -30.89
C TYR A 362 7.81 7.40 -29.67
N GLY A 363 8.73 6.44 -29.84
CA GLY A 363 9.22 5.60 -28.75
C GLY A 363 8.14 4.75 -28.09
N ILE A 364 7.04 4.48 -28.80
CA ILE A 364 5.93 3.66 -28.31
C ILE A 364 6.26 2.20 -28.66
N GLN A 365 6.87 1.50 -27.71
CA GLN A 365 7.14 0.07 -27.87
C GLN A 365 5.87 -0.74 -27.56
N ASN A 366 5.75 -1.93 -28.15
CA ASN A 366 4.67 -2.88 -27.86
C ASN A 366 3.23 -2.37 -28.08
N ALA A 367 2.99 -1.52 -29.09
CA ALA A 367 1.64 -1.04 -29.45
C ALA A 367 0.76 -2.10 -30.16
N LYS A 368 0.96 -3.40 -29.89
CA LYS A 368 0.17 -4.47 -30.53
C LYS A 368 -1.15 -4.63 -29.82
N HIS A 369 -2.24 -4.55 -30.59
CA HIS A 369 -3.62 -4.77 -30.12
C HIS A 369 -4.08 -3.90 -28.93
N PRO A 370 -3.87 -2.56 -28.94
CA PRO A 370 -4.37 -1.66 -27.90
C PRO A 370 -5.89 -1.78 -27.71
N LYS A 371 -6.35 -1.67 -26.47
CA LYS A 371 -7.75 -1.31 -26.19
C LYS A 371 -7.91 0.20 -26.29
N ALA A 372 -9.14 0.66 -26.37
CA ALA A 372 -9.46 2.06 -26.31
C ALA A 372 -10.64 2.32 -25.38
N PHE A 373 -10.49 3.34 -24.54
CA PHE A 373 -11.54 3.85 -23.67
C PHE A 373 -12.11 5.14 -24.25
N ILE A 374 -13.43 5.24 -24.28
CA ILE A 374 -14.13 6.49 -24.59
C ILE A 374 -14.83 6.94 -23.31
N LEU A 375 -14.36 8.02 -22.68
CA LEU A 375 -15.01 8.59 -21.52
C LEU A 375 -16.01 9.65 -21.96
N ILE A 376 -17.29 9.47 -21.63
CA ILE A 376 -18.35 10.40 -22.03
C ILE A 376 -19.55 10.33 -21.10
N GLY A 377 -20.09 11.50 -20.73
CA GLY A 377 -21.35 11.59 -19.98
C GLY A 377 -21.32 10.93 -18.61
N LYS A 378 -22.49 10.84 -17.97
CA LYS A 378 -22.68 10.15 -16.69
C LYS A 378 -23.75 9.08 -16.80
N SER A 379 -23.54 7.98 -16.10
CA SER A 379 -24.50 6.88 -15.99
C SER A 379 -25.72 7.30 -15.18
N SER A 380 -25.54 8.18 -14.18
CA SER A 380 -26.61 8.77 -13.38
C SER A 380 -27.60 9.62 -14.19
N ASP A 381 -27.18 10.16 -15.32
CA ASP A 381 -28.06 10.90 -16.23
C ASP A 381 -28.83 9.94 -17.17
N CYS A 382 -28.46 8.67 -17.25
CA CYS A 382 -29.08 7.69 -18.15
C CYS A 382 -30.23 6.95 -17.46
N SER A 383 -31.32 6.74 -18.20
CA SER A 383 -32.38 5.80 -17.83
C SER A 383 -31.87 4.34 -17.89
N GLN A 384 -32.54 3.42 -17.20
CA GLN A 384 -32.16 2.00 -17.21
C GLN A 384 -32.08 1.42 -18.64
N SER A 385 -33.03 1.75 -19.52
CA SER A 385 -33.00 1.27 -20.91
C SER A 385 -31.85 1.87 -21.73
N GLU A 386 -31.44 3.11 -21.44
CA GLU A 386 -30.25 3.71 -22.05
C GLU A 386 -28.97 2.99 -21.56
N LEU A 387 -28.89 2.66 -20.27
CA LEU A 387 -27.78 1.87 -19.72
C LEU A 387 -27.71 0.45 -20.29
N ASP A 388 -28.86 -0.22 -20.45
CA ASP A 388 -28.93 -1.54 -21.08
C ASP A 388 -28.45 -1.46 -22.54
N THR A 389 -28.83 -0.40 -23.26
CA THR A 389 -28.38 -0.14 -24.63
C THR A 389 -26.87 0.08 -24.68
N LEU A 390 -26.32 0.90 -23.78
CA LEU A 390 -24.87 1.11 -23.66
C LEU A 390 -24.13 -0.19 -23.36
N GLN A 391 -24.67 -1.03 -22.48
CA GLN A 391 -24.07 -2.34 -22.17
C GLN A 391 -24.04 -3.25 -23.41
N GLN A 392 -25.12 -3.28 -24.20
CA GLN A 392 -25.13 -4.05 -25.45
C GLN A 392 -24.18 -3.47 -26.50
N LEU A 393 -24.07 -2.15 -26.59
CA LEU A 393 -23.08 -1.49 -27.45
C LEU A 393 -21.66 -1.93 -27.08
N ASN A 394 -21.29 -1.84 -25.80
CA ASN A 394 -19.97 -2.28 -25.33
C ASN A 394 -19.69 -3.76 -25.61
N LYS A 395 -20.70 -4.65 -25.56
CA LYS A 395 -20.54 -6.06 -25.96
C LYS A 395 -20.28 -6.23 -27.46
N SER A 396 -20.78 -5.31 -28.29
CA SER A 396 -20.64 -5.35 -29.74
C SER A 396 -19.34 -4.72 -30.25
N LEU A 397 -18.77 -3.80 -29.48
CA LEU A 397 -17.54 -3.10 -29.83
C LEU A 397 -16.31 -3.92 -29.46
N HIS A 398 -15.58 -4.37 -30.48
CA HIS A 398 -14.32 -5.07 -30.26
C HIS A 398 -13.19 -4.08 -29.92
N ARG A 399 -12.54 -4.25 -28.76
CA ARG A 399 -11.43 -3.43 -28.23
C ARG A 399 -11.77 -1.98 -27.85
N ILE A 400 -13.02 -1.54 -27.99
CA ILE A 400 -13.47 -0.22 -27.56
C ILE A 400 -14.43 -0.39 -26.39
N GLU A 401 -14.18 0.31 -25.29
CA GLU A 401 -15.07 0.37 -24.13
C GLU A 401 -15.52 1.81 -23.91
N VAL A 402 -16.83 2.04 -23.96
CA VAL A 402 -17.45 3.32 -23.65
C VAL A 402 -17.74 3.36 -22.15
N LEU A 403 -17.19 4.35 -21.47
CA LEU A 403 -17.22 4.51 -20.02
C LEU A 403 -17.88 5.84 -19.63
N PRO A 404 -18.99 5.82 -18.88
CA PRO A 404 -19.46 6.99 -18.17
C PRO A 404 -18.45 7.44 -17.09
N PHE A 405 -18.30 8.74 -16.87
CA PHE A 405 -17.30 9.29 -15.94
C PHE A 405 -17.49 8.81 -14.49
N ASP A 406 -18.73 8.72 -14.04
CA ASP A 406 -19.13 8.24 -12.72
C ASP A 406 -18.94 6.72 -12.54
N THR A 407 -18.80 5.95 -13.62
CA THR A 407 -18.43 4.53 -13.53
C THR A 407 -17.01 4.34 -12.99
N LEU A 408 -16.11 5.31 -13.21
CA LEU A 408 -14.76 5.26 -12.62
C LEU A 408 -14.81 5.37 -11.09
N ILE A 409 -15.73 6.19 -10.55
CA ILE A 409 -15.96 6.29 -9.10
C ILE A 409 -16.39 4.93 -8.56
N ILE A 410 -17.40 4.31 -9.17
CA ILE A 410 -17.91 2.99 -8.75
C ILE A 410 -16.79 1.93 -8.75
N LYS A 411 -15.94 1.91 -9.80
CA LYS A 411 -14.80 0.99 -9.89
C LYS A 411 -13.78 1.25 -8.78
N CYS A 412 -13.45 2.51 -8.53
CA CYS A 412 -12.46 2.91 -7.53
C CYS A 412 -12.97 2.71 -6.10
N ASP A 413 -14.24 2.98 -5.81
CA ASP A 413 -14.86 2.69 -4.52
C ASP A 413 -14.85 1.20 -4.22
N ALA A 414 -15.15 0.36 -5.21
CA ALA A 414 -15.06 -1.09 -5.05
C ALA A 414 -13.61 -1.55 -4.76
N MET A 415 -12.62 -0.94 -5.43
CA MET A 415 -11.21 -1.18 -5.16
C MET A 415 -10.81 -0.69 -3.76
N LEU A 416 -11.21 0.51 -3.36
CA LEU A 416 -10.96 1.06 -2.02
C LEU A 416 -11.57 0.17 -0.95
N ALA A 417 -12.85 -0.20 -1.08
CA ALA A 417 -13.50 -1.11 -0.15
C ALA A 417 -12.79 -2.49 -0.09
N TYR A 418 -12.22 -2.95 -1.19
CA TYR A 418 -11.36 -4.14 -1.18
C TYR A 418 -10.06 -3.89 -0.41
N LEU A 419 -9.35 -2.80 -0.70
CA LEU A 419 -8.10 -2.43 -0.03
C LEU A 419 -8.35 -2.25 1.47
N GLU A 420 -9.36 -1.50 1.87
CA GLU A 420 -9.83 -1.28 3.24
C GLU A 420 -10.16 -2.58 3.98
N ARG A 421 -10.86 -3.51 3.34
CA ARG A 421 -11.08 -4.86 3.91
C ARG A 421 -9.78 -5.66 4.00
N ALA A 422 -8.89 -5.50 3.03
CA ALA A 422 -7.61 -6.19 2.97
C ALA A 422 -6.61 -5.61 3.99
N THR A 423 -6.71 -4.33 4.35
CA THR A 423 -5.82 -3.61 5.28
C THR A 423 -6.44 -3.46 6.68
N GLY A 424 -7.76 -3.60 6.81
CA GLY A 424 -8.48 -3.46 8.08
C GLY A 424 -8.97 -2.05 8.40
N PHE A 425 -8.86 -1.10 7.46
CA PHE A 425 -9.46 0.23 7.55
C PHE A 425 -10.97 0.14 7.32
N SER A 426 -11.75 -0.11 8.37
CA SER A 426 -13.20 0.15 8.35
C SER A 426 -13.42 1.51 9.00
N ASP A 427 -14.00 2.46 8.27
CA ASP A 427 -14.52 3.71 8.84
C ASP A 427 -15.40 3.36 10.05
N THR A 428 -14.87 3.59 11.25
CA THR A 428 -15.62 3.59 12.50
C THR A 428 -15.92 5.04 12.91
N LEU A 429 -16.05 5.93 11.92
CA LEU A 429 -16.42 7.33 12.07
C LEU A 429 -17.75 7.64 11.38
N VAL A 430 -18.80 6.90 11.70
CA VAL A 430 -20.17 7.42 11.64
C VAL A 430 -20.95 6.83 12.81
N GLU A 431 -20.90 7.52 13.95
CA GLU A 431 -22.01 7.66 14.91
C GLU A 431 -21.58 8.64 16.01
N LEU A 432 -21.80 9.92 15.72
CA LEU A 432 -22.19 10.92 16.72
C LEU A 432 -23.46 11.61 16.21
#